data_AF-A0A098G7H8-F1
#
_entry.id   AF-A0A098G7H8-F1
#
_cell.length_a   1.000
_cell.length_b   1.000
_cell.length_c   1.000
_cell.angle_alpha   90.00
_cell.angle_beta   90.00
_cell.angle_gamma   90.00
#
_symmetry.space_group_name_H-M   'P 1'
#
loop_
_entity.id
_entity.type
_entity.pdbx_description
1 polymer ?
#
loop_
_entity_poly.entity_id
_entity_poly.type
_entity_poly.pdbx_seq_one_letter_code
_entity_poly.pdbx_strand_id
1 'polypeptide(L)' 'MKKLIIASFILSSSVSFAATHTDMNAQWICTTNASSSDTSADKAADDKMAKTQGSSHKSFSFAAQNCRDCTKITCEVKN' A
#
# COMPACT_ATOMS: atom_id res chain seq x y z
N MET A 1 -6.56 -63.92 -13.32
CA MET A 1 -7.13 -62.56 -13.23
C MET A 1 -6.34 -61.76 -12.21
N LYS A 2 -5.42 -60.88 -12.64
CA LYS A 2 -4.58 -60.07 -11.74
C LYS A 2 -4.83 -58.61 -12.09
N LYS A 3 -5.55 -57.90 -11.22
CA LYS A 3 -5.92 -56.49 -11.39
C LYS A 3 -4.73 -55.64 -10.95
N LEU A 4 -4.10 -54.91 -11.88
CA LEU A 4 -3.14 -53.86 -11.54
C LEU A 4 -3.87 -52.52 -11.72
N ILE A 5 -4.23 -51.91 -10.59
CA ILE A 5 -4.76 -50.54 -10.54
C ILE A 5 -3.55 -49.61 -10.65
N ILE A 6 -3.33 -49.08 -11.84
CA ILE A 6 -2.38 -47.98 -12.08
C ILE A 6 -3.11 -46.69 -11.72
N ALA A 7 -3.03 -46.30 -10.46
CA ALA A 7 -3.44 -44.98 -10.02
C ALA A 7 -2.34 -43.98 -10.39
N SER A 8 -2.47 -43.35 -11.56
CA SER A 8 -1.58 -42.27 -12.00
C SER A 8 -1.77 -41.05 -11.09
N PHE A 9 -0.79 -40.83 -10.22
CA PHE A 9 -0.62 -39.63 -9.42
C PHE A 9 -0.31 -38.45 -10.38
N ILE A 10 -1.32 -37.63 -10.67
CA ILE A 10 -1.10 -36.34 -11.33
C ILE A 10 -0.53 -35.40 -10.26
N LEU A 11 0.79 -35.21 -10.30
CA LEU A 11 1.49 -34.26 -9.48
C LEU A 11 1.21 -32.85 -10.03
N SER A 12 0.13 -32.23 -9.55
CA SER A 12 -0.19 -30.84 -9.86
C SER A 12 0.92 -29.93 -9.33
N SER A 13 1.82 -29.50 -10.21
CA SER A 13 2.81 -28.47 -9.92
C SER A 13 2.10 -27.13 -9.72
N SER A 14 1.82 -26.78 -8.45
CA SER A 14 1.38 -25.44 -8.10
C SER A 14 2.54 -24.47 -8.34
N VAL A 15 2.46 -23.70 -9.42
CA VAL A 15 3.31 -22.52 -9.61
C VAL A 15 2.95 -21.50 -8.53
N SER A 16 3.71 -21.50 -7.43
CA SER A 16 3.60 -20.44 -6.43
C SER A 16 4.17 -19.16 -7.03
N PHE A 17 3.30 -18.30 -7.54
CA PHE A 17 3.68 -16.91 -7.77
C PHE A 17 4.11 -16.34 -6.42
N ALA A 18 5.38 -15.95 -6.29
CA ALA A 18 5.84 -15.23 -5.12
C ALA A 18 5.10 -13.89 -5.12
N ALA A 19 4.00 -13.83 -4.37
CA ALA A 19 3.34 -12.58 -4.07
C ALA A 19 4.36 -11.73 -3.32
N THR A 20 4.87 -10.68 -3.97
CA THR A 20 5.59 -9.62 -3.27
C THR A 20 4.59 -9.01 -2.30
N HIS A 21 4.65 -9.46 -1.04
CA HIS A 21 3.78 -8.96 0.00
C HIS A 21 4.07 -7.47 0.19
N THR A 22 3.04 -6.63 0.07
CA THR A 22 3.15 -5.22 0.42
C THR A 22 3.50 -5.11 1.90
N ASP A 23 4.69 -4.60 2.21
CA ASP A 23 5.12 -4.40 3.59
C ASP A 23 4.39 -3.19 4.19
N MET A 24 3.35 -3.47 4.97
CA MET A 24 2.55 -2.45 5.64
C MET A 24 3.30 -1.73 6.77
N ASN A 25 4.45 -2.25 7.20
CA ASN A 25 5.33 -1.70 8.21
C ASN A 25 6.51 -0.91 7.63
N ALA A 26 6.66 -0.88 6.31
CA ALA A 26 7.65 -0.04 5.64
C ALA A 26 7.44 1.45 5.97
N GLN A 27 8.40 2.29 5.61
CA GLN A 27 8.28 3.73 5.81
C GLN A 27 7.44 4.35 4.69
N TRP A 28 6.13 4.40 4.89
CA TRP A 28 5.18 4.99 3.96
C TRP A 28 5.07 6.51 4.15
N ILE A 29 4.97 7.22 3.03
CA ILE A 29 4.57 8.63 2.97
C ILE A 29 3.29 8.69 2.16
N CYS A 30 2.29 9.40 2.68
CA CYS A 30 1.04 9.65 1.97
C CYS A 30 0.90 11.14 1.66
N THR A 31 0.58 11.45 0.41
CA THR A 31 0.29 12.80 -0.09
C THR A 31 -1.15 12.86 -0.59
N THR A 32 -1.72 14.06 -0.63
CA THR A 32 -3.07 14.29 -1.14
C THR A 32 -2.99 15.08 -2.45
N ASN A 33 -3.97 14.89 -3.34
CA ASN A 33 -4.13 15.72 -4.54
C ASN A 33 -4.90 17.02 -4.24
N ALA A 34 -4.88 17.54 -3.01
CA ALA A 34 -5.48 18.84 -2.78
C ALA A 34 -4.82 19.85 -3.74
N SER A 35 -5.62 20.69 -4.42
CA SER A 35 -5.06 21.86 -5.09
C SER A 35 -4.20 22.58 -4.05
N SER A 36 -2.94 22.89 -4.38
CA SER A 36 -2.04 23.55 -3.44
C SER A 36 -2.77 24.74 -2.84
N SER A 37 -3.04 24.67 -1.54
CA SER A 37 -3.80 25.72 -0.87
C SER A 37 -2.95 26.98 -0.83
N ASP A 38 -3.57 28.12 -1.11
CA ASP A 38 -2.94 29.44 -0.94
C ASP A 38 -2.82 29.81 0.55
N THR A 39 -3.43 29.03 1.46
CA THR A 39 -3.27 29.23 2.89
C THR A 39 -2.01 28.55 3.40
N SER A 40 -1.21 29.30 4.16
CA SER A 40 0.06 28.82 4.72
C SER A 40 -0.11 27.63 5.67
N ALA A 41 -1.26 27.53 6.34
CA ALA A 41 -1.57 26.45 7.28
C ALA A 41 -1.74 25.10 6.56
N ASP A 42 -2.46 25.09 5.44
CA ASP A 42 -2.69 23.89 4.65
C ASP A 42 -1.40 23.43 3.95
N LYS A 43 -0.61 24.38 3.42
CA LYS A 43 0.69 24.08 2.82
C LYS A 43 1.69 23.51 3.82
N ALA A 44 1.67 24.00 5.07
CA ALA A 44 2.49 23.43 6.14
C ALA A 44 2.03 22.01 6.53
N ALA A 45 0.71 21.74 6.47
CA ALA A 45 0.18 20.40 6.68
C ALA A 45 0.63 19.45 5.55
N ASP A 46 0.56 19.89 4.30
CA ASP A 46 1.04 19.12 3.14
C ASP A 46 2.54 18.84 3.20
N ASP A 47 3.35 19.86 3.53
CA ASP A 47 4.80 19.70 3.72
C ASP A 47 5.12 18.75 4.87
N LYS A 48 4.33 18.80 5.94
CA LYS A 48 4.46 17.87 7.08
C LYS A 48 4.08 16.46 6.67
N MET A 49 3.03 16.27 5.88
CA MET A 49 2.64 14.96 5.31
C MET A 49 3.74 14.38 4.43
N ALA A 50 4.29 15.17 3.51
CA ALA A 50 5.37 14.74 2.61
C ALA A 50 6.68 14.39 3.35
N LYS A 51 6.86 14.85 4.59
CA LYS A 51 8.05 14.59 5.41
C LYS A 51 7.81 13.57 6.53
N THR A 52 6.55 13.25 6.86
CA THR A 52 6.21 12.32 7.94
C THR A 52 6.13 10.90 7.41
N GLN A 53 7.15 10.11 7.70
CA GLN A 53 7.16 8.68 7.45
C GLN A 53 6.44 7.94 8.59
N GLY A 54 5.73 6.87 8.25
CA GLY A 54 5.07 6.01 9.21
C GLY A 54 4.70 4.67 8.60
N SER A 55 4.07 3.80 9.40
CA SER A 55 3.41 2.63 8.83
C SER A 55 2.29 3.09 7.89
N SER A 56 1.94 2.24 6.92
CA SER A 56 0.89 2.51 5.93
C SER A 56 -0.38 3.10 6.54
N HIS A 57 -0.86 2.51 7.63
CA HIS A 57 -2.06 2.96 8.35
C HIS A 57 -1.87 4.36 8.96
N LYS A 58 -0.74 4.62 9.64
CA LYS A 58 -0.49 5.93 10.25
C LYS A 58 -0.38 7.03 9.20
N SER A 59 0.36 6.78 8.13
CA SER A 59 0.54 7.75 7.04
C SER A 59 -0.77 8.01 6.32
N PHE A 60 -1.58 6.98 6.07
CA PHE A 60 -2.90 7.14 5.48
C PHE A 60 -3.87 7.88 6.40
N SER A 61 -3.99 7.52 7.68
CA SER A 61 -4.85 8.21 8.64
C SER A 61 -4.47 9.69 8.78
N PHE A 62 -3.18 9.99 8.79
CA PHE A 62 -2.70 11.38 8.84
C PHE A 62 -3.10 12.15 7.58
N ALA A 63 -2.91 11.57 6.39
CA ALA A 63 -3.35 12.19 5.14
C ALA A 63 -4.87 12.40 5.10
N ALA A 64 -5.65 11.40 5.50
CA ALA A 64 -7.11 11.47 5.53
C ALA A 64 -7.63 12.54 6.50
N GLN A 65 -7.01 12.72 7.68
CA GLN A 65 -7.39 13.76 8.63
C GLN A 65 -7.15 15.18 8.13
N ASN A 66 -6.11 15.36 7.32
CA ASN A 66 -5.76 16.67 6.75
C ASN A 66 -6.36 16.87 5.36
N CYS A 67 -7.10 15.89 4.85
CA CYS A 67 -7.70 15.93 3.54
C CYS A 67 -9.11 16.54 3.58
N ARG A 68 -9.21 17.87 3.43
CA ARG A 68 -10.50 18.57 3.35
C ARG A 68 -11.20 18.43 2.00
N ASP A 69 -10.46 18.67 0.91
CA ASP A 69 -11.01 18.77 -0.45
C ASP A 69 -10.33 17.82 -1.45
N CYS A 70 -9.58 16.84 -0.96
CA CYS A 70 -8.86 15.92 -1.84
C CYS A 70 -9.74 14.74 -2.25
N THR A 71 -9.67 14.42 -3.54
CA THR A 71 -10.35 13.28 -4.16
C THR A 71 -9.45 12.05 -4.23
N LYS A 72 -8.15 12.22 -3.98
CA LYS A 72 -7.13 11.19 -4.08
C LYS A 72 -6.06 11.34 -3.01
N ILE A 73 -5.74 10.22 -2.36
CA ILE A 73 -4.59 10.03 -1.49
C ILE A 73 -3.62 9.09 -2.21
N THR A 74 -2.35 9.46 -2.29
CA THR A 74 -1.29 8.66 -2.89
C THR A 74 -0.28 8.29 -1.81
N CYS A 75 -0.07 7.01 -1.58
CA CYS A 75 0.88 6.52 -0.58
C CYS A 75 2.00 5.74 -1.26
N GLU A 76 3.24 6.08 -0.94
CA GLU A 76 4.43 5.45 -1.49
C GLU A 76 5.39 5.06 -0.37
N VAL A 77 6.08 3.93 -0.53
CA VAL A 77 7.18 3.56 0.34
C VAL A 77 8.37 4.46 -0.01
N LYS A 78 8.89 5.17 0.99
CA LYS A 78 10.13 5.90 0.82
C LYS A 78 11.28 4.92 1.05
N ASN A 79 12.01 4.63 -0.02
CA ASN A 79 13.28 3.90 0.03
C ASN A 79 14.41 4.79 0.54
#